data_AF-A0A1H6Z141-F1
#
_entry.id   AF-A0A1H6Z141-F1
#
_cell.length_a   1.000
_cell.length_b   1.000
_cell.length_c   1.000
_cell.angle_alpha   90.00
_cell.angle_beta   90.00
_cell.angle_gamma   90.00
#
_symmetry.space_group_name_H-M   'P 1'
#
loop_
_entity.id
_entity.type
_entity.pdbx_description
1 polymer ?
#
loop_
_entity_poly.entity_id
_entity_poly.type
_entity_poly.pdbx_seq_one_letter_code
_entity_poly.pdbx_strand_id
1 'polypeptide(L)' 'MKASQFTRWIAQLSSLSPEQREQLKACLSAPASLAQDMIATPSSCPHCQSSELQPWGSNGGLPRYRCK' A
#
# COMPACT_ATOMS: atom_id res chain seq x y z
N MET A 1 8.74 3.54 -5.13
CA MET A 1 9.83 2.61 -5.55
C MET A 1 9.87 2.55 -7.07
N LYS A 2 11.03 2.60 -7.72
CA LYS A 2 11.13 2.52 -9.19
C LYS A 2 10.96 1.07 -9.64
N ALA A 3 10.19 0.83 -10.70
CA ALA A 3 9.89 -0.51 -11.20
C ALA A 3 11.16 -1.34 -11.48
N SER A 4 12.22 -0.71 -12.01
CA SER A 4 13.50 -1.35 -12.31
C SER A 4 14.24 -1.89 -11.08
N GLN A 5 14.15 -1.20 -9.94
CA GLN A 5 14.78 -1.63 -8.69
C GLN A 5 14.07 -2.87 -8.13
N PHE A 6 12.74 -2.89 -8.24
CA PHE A 6 11.92 -4.02 -7.81
C PHE A 6 12.23 -5.27 -8.64
N THR A 7 12.25 -5.14 -9.97
CA THR A 7 12.59 -6.25 -10.87
C THR A 7 13.95 -6.85 -10.54
N ARG A 8 14.95 -6.00 -10.23
CA ARG A 8 16.28 -6.45 -9.83
C ARG A 8 16.26 -7.24 -8.51
N TRP A 9 15.50 -6.82 -7.51
CA TRP A 9 15.39 -7.56 -6.24
C TRP A 9 14.67 -8.89 -6.41
N ILE A 10 13.63 -8.95 -7.24
CA ILE A 10 12.95 -10.22 -7.55
C ILE A 10 13.91 -11.21 -8.22
N ALA A 11 14.77 -10.74 -9.13
CA ALA A 11 15.78 -11.59 -9.77
C ALA A 11 16.81 -12.16 -8.79
N GLN A 12 17.06 -11.49 -7.64
CA GLN A 12 17.99 -11.95 -6.61
C GLN A 12 17.40 -13.02 -5.69
N LEU A 13 16.09 -13.27 -5.75
CA LEU A 13 15.44 -14.29 -4.90
C LEU A 13 15.93 -15.70 -5.24
N SER A 14 16.33 -15.97 -6.49
CA SER A 14 16.83 -17.28 -6.91
C SER A 14 18.22 -17.60 -6.39
N SER A 15 18.98 -16.60 -5.90
CA SER A 15 20.32 -16.80 -5.33
C SER A 15 20.33 -16.93 -3.81
N LEU A 16 19.16 -16.91 -3.15
CA LEU A 16 19.07 -17.01 -1.69
C LEU A 16 19.20 -18.45 -1.22
N SER A 17 19.90 -18.66 -0.11
CA SER A 17 19.88 -19.92 0.62
C SER A 17 18.49 -20.17 1.26
N PRO A 18 18.17 -21.42 1.64
CA PRO A 18 16.93 -21.72 2.35
C PRO A 18 16.75 -20.88 3.62
N GLU A 19 17.80 -20.69 4.40
CA GLU A 19 17.79 -19.91 5.65
C GLU A 19 17.52 -18.43 5.37
N GLN A 20 18.19 -17.86 4.36
CA GLN A 20 17.97 -16.47 3.94
C GLN A 20 16.54 -16.25 3.43
N ARG A 21 15.98 -17.25 2.75
CA ARG A 21 14.62 -17.20 2.23
C ARG A 21 13.59 -17.24 3.37
N GLU A 22 13.82 -18.04 4.41
CA GLU A 22 12.99 -18.05 5.60
C GLU A 22 13.08 -16.73 6.40
N GLN A 23 14.29 -16.18 6.56
CA GLN A 23 14.46 -14.85 7.18
C GLN A 23 13.72 -13.75 6.40
N LEU A 24 13.82 -13.76 5.07
CA LEU A 24 13.11 -12.81 4.21
C LEU A 24 11.59 -12.94 4.38
N LYS A 25 11.05 -14.16 4.39
CA LYS A 25 9.62 -14.39 4.64
C LYS A 25 9.20 -13.85 6.00
N ALA A 26 9.99 -14.08 7.04
CA ALA A 26 9.69 -13.57 8.38
C ALA A 26 9.66 -12.03 8.41
N CYS A 27 10.62 -11.36 7.77
CA CYS A 27 10.64 -9.91 7.66
C CYS A 27 9.45 -9.34 6.86
N LEU A 28 9.06 -9.99 5.76
CA LEU A 28 7.93 -9.57 4.92
C LEU A 28 6.56 -9.89 5.54
N SER A 29 6.49 -10.90 6.41
CA SER A 29 5.27 -11.30 7.12
C SER A 29 4.98 -10.42 8.34
N ALA A 30 5.89 -9.51 8.70
CA ALA A 30 5.63 -8.53 9.74
C ALA A 30 4.37 -7.72 9.36
N PRO A 31 3.42 -7.53 10.29
CA PRO A 31 2.13 -6.93 9.98
C PRO A 31 2.34 -5.55 9.37
N ALA A 32 1.86 -5.37 8.14
CA ALA A 32 1.82 -4.11 7.42
C ALA A 32 0.78 -3.14 8.01
N SER A 33 0.59 -3.14 9.34
CA SER A 33 -0.40 -2.30 10.02
C SER A 33 -0.16 -0.81 9.78
N LEU A 34 1.07 -0.42 9.46
CA LEU A 34 1.40 0.97 9.15
C LEU A 34 0.82 1.47 7.82
N ALA A 35 0.50 0.61 6.84
CA ALA A 35 0.14 1.08 5.51
C ALA A 35 -1.30 1.61 5.41
N GLN A 36 -2.26 0.98 6.10
CA GLN A 36 -3.65 1.44 6.12
C GLN A 36 -3.80 2.75 6.92
N ASP A 37 -3.11 2.87 8.05
CA ASP A 37 -3.19 4.05 8.93
C ASP A 37 -2.51 5.30 8.33
N MET A 38 -1.62 5.13 7.35
CA MET A 38 -0.94 6.24 6.69
C MET A 38 -1.80 6.97 5.65
N ILE A 39 -2.89 6.36 5.18
CA ILE A 39 -3.75 6.97 4.15
C ILE A 39 -4.95 7.62 4.85
N ALA A 40 -4.75 8.87 5.24
CA ALA A 40 -5.75 9.66 5.95
C ALA A 40 -7.02 9.82 5.09
N THR A 41 -8.18 9.68 5.76
CA THR A 41 -9.46 10.04 5.18
C THR A 41 -9.45 11.53 4.79
N PRO A 42 -9.77 11.88 3.55
CA PRO A 42 -9.84 13.28 3.14
C PRO A 42 -10.89 14.03 3.96
N SER A 43 -10.55 15.21 4.47
CA SER A 43 -11.48 16.07 5.23
C SER A 43 -12.33 16.97 4.34
N SER A 44 -11.91 17.18 3.09
CA SER A 44 -12.61 18.02 2.11
C SER A 44 -12.32 17.56 0.68
N CYS A 45 -13.24 17.88 -0.24
CA CYS A 45 -13.04 17.60 -1.65
C CYS A 45 -12.00 18.55 -2.26
N PRO A 46 -10.95 18.05 -2.94
CA PRO A 46 -9.97 18.91 -3.60
C PRO A 46 -10.56 19.68 -4.80
N HIS A 47 -11.72 19.29 -5.33
CA HIS A 47 -12.36 19.97 -6.46
C HIS A 47 -13.27 21.12 -6.05
N CYS A 48 -14.13 20.93 -5.04
CA CYS A 48 -15.14 21.91 -4.65
C CYS A 48 -15.06 22.36 -3.19
N GLN A 49 -14.07 21.88 -2.43
CA GLN A 49 -13.86 22.19 -1.01
C GLN A 49 -14.99 21.78 -0.06
N SER A 50 -15.98 21.01 -0.53
CA SER A 50 -17.03 20.46 0.33
C SER A 50 -16.45 19.51 1.37
N SER A 51 -16.87 19.68 2.62
CA SER A 51 -16.60 18.76 3.73
C SER A 51 -17.58 17.58 3.75
N GLU A 52 -18.62 17.61 2.92
CA GLU A 52 -19.62 16.56 2.83
C GLU A 52 -19.18 15.47 1.84
N LEU A 53 -18.37 14.55 2.35
CA LEU A 53 -17.88 13.40 1.61
C LEU A 53 -18.63 12.13 2.01
N GLN A 54 -19.10 11.37 1.01
CA GLN A 54 -19.71 10.05 1.20
C GLN A 54 -18.84 8.95 0.56
N PRO A 55 -18.80 7.74 1.13
CA PRO A 55 -18.11 6.60 0.52
C PRO A 55 -18.69 6.25 -0.86
N TRP A 56 -17.82 5.90 -1.81
CA TRP A 56 -18.20 5.56 -3.18
C TRP A 56 -17.37 4.39 -3.73
N GLY A 57 -17.50 3.25 -3.06
CA GLY A 57 -16.76 2.03 -3.37
C GLY A 57 -15.30 2.07 -2.91
N SER A 58 -14.48 1.18 -3.47
CA SER A 58 -13.07 1.05 -3.14
C SER A 58 -12.22 0.80 -4.38
N ASN A 59 -10.93 1.15 -4.33
CA ASN A 59 -9.94 0.80 -5.34
C ASN A 59 -8.63 0.45 -4.65
N GLY A 60 -8.00 -0.67 -5.02
CA GLY A 60 -6.73 -1.10 -4.44
C GLY A 60 -6.74 -1.26 -2.91
N GLY A 61 -7.90 -1.60 -2.32
CA GLY A 61 -8.06 -1.75 -0.87
C GLY A 61 -8.26 -0.43 -0.11
N LEU A 62 -8.41 0.69 -0.81
CA LEU A 62 -8.66 2.02 -0.22
C LEU A 62 -10.09 2.50 -0.48
N PRO A 63 -10.75 3.13 0.50
CA PRO A 63 -12.07 3.72 0.29
C PRO A 63 -11.99 4.90 -0.68
N ARG A 64 -13.00 5.00 -1.56
CA ARG A 64 -13.20 6.18 -2.40
C ARG A 64 -14.27 7.05 -1.77
N TYR A 65 -14.17 8.36 -1.99
CA TYR A 65 -15.14 9.33 -1.53
C TYR A 65 -15.64 10.15 -2.72
N ARG A 66 -16.89 10.60 -2.64
CA ARG A 66 -17.47 11.59 -3.55
C ARG A 66 -18.18 12.66 -2.72
N CYS A 67 -18.32 13.85 -3.30
CA CYS A 67 -19.18 14.87 -2.71
C CYS A 67 -20.63 14.36 -2.66
N LYS A 68 -21.37 14.80 -1.65
CA LYS A 68 -22.84 14.76 -1.71
C LYS A 68 -23.36 15.66 -2.84
#